data_AF-F5RD20-F1
#
_entry.id   AF-F5RD20-F1
#
_cell.length_a   1.000
_cell.length_b   1.000
_cell.length_c   1.000
_cell.angle_alpha   90.00
_cell.angle_beta   90.00
_cell.angle_gamma   90.00
#
_symmetry.space_group_name_H-M   'P 1'
#
loop_
_entity.id
_entity.type
_entity.pdbx_description
1 polymer ?
#
loop_
_entity_poly.entity_id
_entity_poly.type
_entity_poly.pdbx_seq_one_letter_code
_entity_poly.pdbx_strand_id
1 'polypeptide(L)' 'MSVMNYATGQTAQVGDRVLIERGRTPGRVREVIDADADLSQWNVKEPGLMIEAAPFGLVFWPASSPDAVVLVGREQEL' A
#
# COMPACT_ATOMS: atom_id res chain seq x y z
N MET A 1 -10.25 -10.44 -11.24
CA MET A 1 -9.38 -10.00 -10.14
C MET A 1 -8.56 -8.85 -10.69
N SER A 2 -8.83 -7.63 -10.24
CA SER A 2 -7.84 -6.55 -10.36
C SER A 2 -6.71 -6.85 -9.39
N VAL A 3 -5.53 -6.29 -9.66
CA VAL A 3 -4.36 -6.45 -8.80
C VAL A 3 -3.78 -5.07 -8.55
N MET A 4 -3.69 -4.68 -7.28
CA MET A 4 -3.01 -3.45 -6.88
C MET A 4 -1.51 -3.56 -7.20
N ASN A 5 -1.03 -2.72 -8.11
CA ASN A 5 0.38 -2.67 -8.52
C ASN A 5 1.01 -1.34 -8.12
N TYR A 6 2.30 -1.37 -7.78
CA TYR A 6 3.11 -0.17 -7.68
C TYR A 6 3.30 0.48 -9.06
N ALA A 7 3.76 1.73 -9.08
CA ALA A 7 4.12 2.43 -10.32
C ALA A 7 5.20 1.70 -11.15
N THR A 8 5.99 0.83 -10.52
CA THR A 8 6.98 -0.03 -11.19
C THR A 8 6.35 -1.23 -11.92
N GLY A 9 5.04 -1.45 -11.79
CA GLY A 9 4.31 -2.60 -12.32
C GLY A 9 4.36 -3.85 -11.43
N GLN A 10 5.13 -3.82 -10.33
CA GLN A 10 5.17 -4.91 -9.37
C GLN A 10 3.87 -4.96 -8.54
N THR A 11 3.31 -6.15 -8.36
CA THR A 11 2.14 -6.37 -7.50
C THR A 11 2.45 -6.10 -6.04
N ALA A 12 1.63 -5.28 -5.39
CA ALA A 12 1.76 -4.98 -3.97
C ALA A 12 1.48 -6.23 -3.11
N GLN A 13 2.24 -6.38 -2.03
CA GLN A 13 2.11 -7.50 -1.10
C GLN A 13 2.12 -7.00 0.35
N VAL A 14 1.38 -7.70 1.21
CA VAL A 14 1.46 -7.48 2.65
C VAL A 14 2.89 -7.74 3.12
N GLY A 15 3.43 -6.85 3.95
CA GLY A 15 4.80 -6.90 4.44
C GLY A 15 5.82 -6.12 3.60
N ASP A 16 5.45 -5.66 2.39
CA ASP A 16 6.35 -4.85 1.56
C ASP A 16 6.80 -3.59 2.31
N ARG A 17 8.11 -3.34 2.28
CA ARG A 17 8.72 -2.10 2.80
C ARG A 17 8.62 -1.06 1.70
N VAL A 18 8.04 0.09 2.03
CA VAL A 18 7.70 1.14 1.07
C VAL A 18 8.14 2.52 1.56
N LEU A 19 8.18 3.48 0.64
CA LEU A 19 8.22 4.90 0.96
C LEU A 19 6.93 5.57 0.47
N ILE A 20 6.38 6.43 1.31
CA ILE A 20 5.25 7.32 1.03
C ILE A 20 5.70 8.79 1.17
N GLU A 21 4.80 9.74 0.92
CA GLU A 21 5.07 11.18 0.99
C GLU A 21 6.28 11.59 0.14
N ARG A 22 6.21 11.32 -1.17
CA ARG A 22 7.26 11.59 -2.15
C ARG A 22 8.60 10.94 -1.80
N GLY A 23 8.54 9.72 -1.28
CA GLY A 23 9.73 8.94 -0.96
C GLY A 23 10.40 9.29 0.37
N ARG A 24 9.74 10.04 1.26
CA ARG A 24 10.36 10.56 2.50
C ARG A 24 10.06 9.73 3.73
N THR A 25 8.88 9.11 3.75
CA THR A 25 8.36 8.45 4.95
C THR A 25 8.40 6.94 4.74
N PRO A 26 9.22 6.19 5.50
CA PRO A 26 9.23 4.74 5.43
C PRO A 26 7.97 4.16 6.07
N GLY A 27 7.43 3.13 5.43
CA GLY A 27 6.29 2.38 5.93
C GLY A 27 6.34 0.91 5.56
N ARG A 28 5.40 0.15 6.10
CA ARG A 28 5.17 -1.26 5.77
C ARG A 28 3.72 -1.46 5.35
N VAL A 29 3.49 -2.14 4.24
CA VAL A 29 2.14 -2.53 3.82
C VAL A 29 1.57 -3.52 4.84
N ARG A 30 0.42 -3.18 5.42
CA ARG A 30 -0.33 -4.02 6.34
C ARG A 30 -1.49 -4.74 5.67
N GLU A 31 -2.16 -4.07 4.73
CA GLU A 31 -3.20 -4.67 3.90
C GLU A 31 -3.16 -4.12 2.48
N VAL A 32 -3.55 -4.96 1.53
CA VAL A 32 -3.80 -4.58 0.13
C VAL A 32 -5.32 -4.59 -0.06
N ILE A 33 -5.91 -3.42 -0.29
CA ILE A 33 -7.35 -3.28 -0.48
C ILE A 33 -7.63 -3.26 -1.98
N ASP A 34 -8.35 -4.26 -2.48
CA ASP A 34 -8.64 -4.39 -3.92
C ASP A 34 -10.08 -4.87 -4.17
N ALA A 35 -10.53 -5.91 -3.49
CA ALA A 35 -11.86 -6.47 -3.70
C ALA A 35 -12.97 -5.65 -3.04
N ASP A 36 -14.20 -5.72 -3.57
CA ASP A 36 -15.37 -5.03 -2.99
C ASP A 36 -15.62 -5.40 -1.51
N ALA A 37 -15.28 -6.64 -1.14
CA ALA A 37 -15.33 -7.09 0.25
C ALA A 37 -14.35 -6.32 1.14
N ASP A 38 -13.12 -6.07 0.67
CA ASP A 38 -12.10 -5.31 1.39
C ASP A 38 -12.50 -3.84 1.50
N LEU A 39 -13.03 -3.26 0.41
CA LEU A 39 -13.55 -1.89 0.38
C LEU A 39 -14.62 -1.69 1.46
N SER A 40 -15.55 -2.65 1.55
CA SER A 40 -16.63 -2.63 2.54
C SER A 40 -16.10 -2.83 3.97
N GLN A 41 -15.16 -3.77 4.18
CA GLN A 41 -14.55 -4.04 5.47
C GLN A 41 -13.80 -2.83 6.03
N TRP A 42 -13.02 -2.15 5.17
CA TRP A 42 -12.22 -0.98 5.55
C TRP A 42 -12.99 0.34 5.43
N ASN A 43 -14.24 0.30 4.96
CA ASN A 43 -15.09 1.47 4.73
C ASN A 43 -14.42 2.53 3.83
N VAL A 44 -13.76 2.07 2.76
CA VAL A 44 -13.14 2.91 1.74
C VAL A 44 -13.86 2.77 0.40
N LYS A 45 -13.67 3.74 -0.50
CA LYS A 45 -14.44 3.85 -1.75
C LYS A 45 -13.66 3.41 -2.99
N GLU A 46 -12.37 3.16 -2.85
CA GLU A 46 -11.49 2.79 -3.95
C GLU A 46 -10.35 1.89 -3.45
N PRO A 47 -9.71 1.12 -4.35
CA PRO A 47 -8.54 0.32 -4.01
C PRO A 47 -7.37 1.16 -3.48
N GLY A 48 -6.50 0.52 -2.72
CA GLY A 48 -5.33 1.17 -2.15
C GLY A 48 -4.56 0.29 -1.19
N LEU A 49 -3.69 0.90 -0.42
CA LEU A 49 -2.84 0.22 0.56
C LEU A 49 -3.11 0.75 1.96
N MET A 50 -3.22 -0.13 2.94
CA MET A 50 -3.06 0.25 4.33
C MET A 50 -1.59 0.14 4.68
N ILE A 51 -0.96 1.25 5.06
CA ILE A 51 0.47 1.36 5.32
C ILE A 51 0.66 1.80 6.76
N GLU A 52 1.39 1.00 7.54
CA GLU A 52 1.85 1.44 8.85
C GLU A 52 3.15 2.23 8.68
N ALA A 53 3.14 3.49 9.11
CA ALA A 53 4.26 4.41 9.02
C ALA A 53 4.34 5.28 10.28
N ALA A 54 5.49 5.30 10.94
CA ALA A 54 5.72 6.22 12.05
C ALA A 54 6.00 7.64 11.52
N PRO A 55 5.51 8.70 12.19
CA PRO A 55 4.71 8.72 13.42
C PRO A 55 3.18 8.60 13.21
N PHE A 56 2.73 8.42 11.96
CA PHE A 56 1.31 8.51 11.58
C PHE A 56 0.45 7.32 12.01
N GLY A 57 1.05 6.18 12.32
CA GLY A 57 0.32 4.94 12.61
C GLY A 57 -0.13 4.27 11.30
N LEU A 58 -1.39 3.83 11.23
CA LEU A 58 -1.95 3.16 10.07
C LEU A 58 -2.62 4.18 9.13
N VAL A 59 -2.14 4.28 7.89
CA VAL A 59 -2.57 5.26 6.89
C VAL A 59 -3.13 4.54 5.67
N PHE A 60 -4.27 4.98 5.17
CA PHE A 60 -4.80 4.54 3.89
C PHE A 60 -4.20 5.37 2.75
N TRP A 61 -3.61 4.70 1.75
CA TRP A 61 -3.06 5.33 0.55
C TRP A 61 -3.86 4.88 -0.69
N PRO A 62 -4.69 5.75 -1.28
CA PRO A 62 -5.54 5.38 -2.40
C PRO A 62 -4.73 5.15 -3.68
N ALA A 63 -5.19 4.22 -4.51
CA ALA A 63 -4.55 3.91 -5.80
C ALA A 63 -4.55 5.10 -6.77
N SER A 64 -5.53 6.01 -6.64
CA SER A 64 -5.60 7.24 -7.42
C SER A 64 -4.65 8.35 -6.94
N SER A 65 -3.92 8.15 -5.83
CA SER A 65 -3.01 9.16 -5.30
C SER A 65 -1.95 9.55 -6.35
N PRO A 66 -1.77 10.86 -6.63
CA PRO A 66 -0.71 11.31 -7.55
C PRO A 66 0.69 11.11 -6.95
N ASP A 67 0.79 10.87 -5.63
CA ASP A 67 2.03 10.54 -4.95
C ASP A 67 2.14 9.02 -4.82
N ALA A 68 2.84 8.40 -5.77
CA ALA A 68 2.96 6.96 -5.86
C ALA A 68 3.74 6.38 -4.67
N VAL A 69 3.25 5.26 -4.15
CA VAL A 69 3.98 4.45 -3.16
C VAL A 69 5.17 3.78 -3.83
N VAL A 70 6.35 3.95 -3.26
CA VAL A 70 7.60 3.41 -3.80
C VAL A 70 7.97 2.13 -3.07
N LEU A 71 8.07 1.01 -3.78
CA LEU A 71 8.58 -0.24 -3.21
C LEU A 71 10.09 -0.12 -2.94
N VAL A 72 10.49 -0.40 -1.70
CA VAL A 72 11.90 -0.42 -1.27
C VAL A 72 12.42 -1.86 -1.19
N GLY A 73 11.60 -2.79 -0.75
CA GLY A 73 12.01 -4.19 -0.67
C GLY A 73 10.93 -5.10 -0.11
N ARG A 74 11.10 -6.38 -0.38
CA ARG A 74 10.32 -7.46 0.22
C ARG A 74 11.22 -8.23 1.16
N GLU A 75 10.67 -8.66 2.29
CA GLU A 75 11.30 -9.76 3.02
C GLU A 75 11.16 -10.99 2.13
N GLN A 76 12.22 -11.33 1.41
CA GLN A 76 12.31 -12.67 0.84
C GLN A 76 12.56 -13.62 2.01
N GLU A 77 11.65 -14.56 2.24
CA GLU A 77 11.94 -15.72 3.07
C GLU A 77 13.19 -16.40 2.48
N LEU A 78 14.27 -16.41 3.27
CA LEU A 78 15.47 -17.22 3.03
C LEU A 78 15.17 -18.69 3.30
#